data_AF-A0A0L6TZA5-F1
#
_entry.id   AF-A0A0L6TZA5-F1
#
_cell.length_a   1.000
_cell.length_b   1.000
_cell.length_c   1.000
_cell.angle_alpha   90.00
_cell.angle_beta   90.00
_cell.angle_gamma   90.00
#
_symmetry.space_group_name_H-M   'P 1'
#
loop_
_entity.id
_entity.type
_entity.pdbx_description
1 polymer ?
#
loop_
_entity_poly.entity_id
_entity_poly.type
_entity_poly.pdbx_seq_one_letter_code
_entity_poly.pdbx_strand_id
1 'polypeptide(L)'
;MRILTKKIMAVGGKGANLAELSSIEGISVPEGFYISTEAYERIIGESSSISDLLNQLSYLQLEDRDKIGELSGTIRRVIEEIVIPQDISDKITRFIIRFGEKKAYAIRSSATAEDLPTVSFAGQQDIEWCLAYGSC
;
A
#
# COMPACT_ATOMS: atom_id res chain seq x y z
N MET A 1 -5.94 -6.65 -12.10
CA MET A 1 -6.73 -6.06 -11.02
C MET A 1 -7.75 -5.09 -11.57
N ARG A 2 -9.04 -5.33 -11.33
CA ARG A 2 -10.06 -4.28 -11.16
C ARG A 2 -10.46 -4.31 -9.69
N ILE A 3 -10.99 -3.23 -9.14
CA ILE A 3 -11.67 -3.26 -7.84
C ILE A 3 -12.93 -4.13 -7.99
N LEU A 4 -12.77 -5.46 -7.87
CA LEU A 4 -13.85 -6.46 -7.94
C LEU A 4 -13.66 -7.58 -6.91
N THR A 5 -12.66 -7.46 -6.01
CA THR A 5 -12.43 -8.48 -4.98
C THR A 5 -12.78 -7.91 -3.61
N LYS A 6 -13.61 -8.66 -2.87
CA LYS A 6 -13.98 -8.36 -1.48
C LYS A 6 -13.02 -8.99 -0.46
N LYS A 7 -11.93 -9.62 -0.93
CA LYS A 7 -10.99 -10.34 -0.05
C LYS A 7 -10.09 -9.35 0.69
N ILE A 8 -10.42 -9.06 1.96
CA ILE A 8 -9.64 -8.19 2.85
C ILE A 8 -8.15 -8.59 2.86
N MET A 9 -7.83 -9.89 2.89
CA MET A 9 -6.45 -10.38 2.88
C MET A 9 -5.64 -9.99 1.63
N ALA A 10 -6.31 -9.70 0.51
CA ALA A 10 -5.66 -9.35 -0.75
C ALA A 10 -5.60 -7.83 -1.00
N VAL A 11 -6.54 -7.05 -0.45
CA VAL A 11 -6.73 -5.63 -0.77
C VAL A 11 -6.84 -4.69 0.44
N GLY A 12 -6.81 -5.22 1.66
CA GLY A 12 -7.09 -4.51 2.89
C GLY A 12 -8.56 -4.10 3.06
N GLY A 13 -8.88 -3.49 4.20
CA GLY A 13 -10.26 -3.12 4.55
C GLY A 13 -10.86 -2.07 3.61
N LYS A 14 -10.12 -1.01 3.30
CA LYS A 14 -10.57 0.05 2.38
C LYS A 14 -10.82 -0.46 0.97
N GLY A 15 -9.93 -1.32 0.45
CA GLY A 15 -10.08 -1.94 -0.86
C GLY A 15 -11.31 -2.84 -0.95
N ALA A 16 -11.59 -3.61 0.12
CA ALA A 16 -12.76 -4.46 0.20
C ALA A 16 -14.06 -3.64 0.29
N ASN A 17 -14.07 -2.57 1.09
CA ASN A 17 -15.21 -1.67 1.23
C ASN A 17 -15.54 -0.92 -0.07
N LEU A 18 -14.52 -0.47 -0.83
CA LEU A 18 -14.72 0.13 -2.15
C LEU A 18 -15.29 -0.87 -3.16
N ALA A 19 -14.84 -2.13 -3.12
CA ALA A 19 -15.40 -3.19 -3.95
C ALA A 19 -16.87 -3.48 -3.59
N GLU A 20 -17.24 -3.43 -2.32
CA GLU A 20 -18.62 -3.56 -1.89
C GLU A 20 -19.50 -2.39 -2.36
N LEU A 21 -19.05 -1.14 -2.18
CA LEU A 21 -19.78 0.04 -2.67
C LEU A 21 -19.98 0.02 -4.18
N SER A 22 -18.98 -0.47 -4.94
CA SER A 22 -19.08 -0.59 -6.41
C SER A 22 -20.15 -1.58 -6.88
N SER A 23 -20.63 -2.47 -5.98
CA SER A 23 -21.68 -3.44 -6.28
C SER A 23 -23.10 -2.95 -5.98
N ILE A 24 -23.25 -1.76 -5.40
CA ILE A 24 -24.54 -1.16 -5.06
C ILE A 24 -25.05 -0.32 -6.24
N GLU A 25 -26.24 -0.65 -6.73
CA GLU A 25 -26.89 0.08 -7.81
C GLU A 25 -27.18 1.54 -7.40
N GLY A 26 -26.83 2.50 -8.26
CA GLY A 26 -26.99 3.93 -7.99
C GLY A 26 -25.79 4.61 -7.31
N ILE A 27 -24.78 3.86 -6.86
CA ILE A 27 -23.53 4.42 -6.31
C ILE A 27 -22.43 4.39 -7.38
N SER A 28 -21.89 5.57 -7.71
CA SER A 28 -20.76 5.70 -8.63
C SER A 28 -19.43 5.68 -7.86
N VAL A 29 -18.69 4.58 -7.97
CA VAL A 29 -17.33 4.45 -7.43
C VAL A 29 -16.33 4.62 -8.56
N PRO A 30 -15.32 5.51 -8.43
CA PRO A 30 -14.28 5.66 -9.45
C PRO A 30 -13.58 4.32 -9.74
N GLU A 31 -13.37 4.01 -11.01
CA GLU A 31 -12.63 2.81 -11.37
C GLU A 31 -11.17 2.93 -10.89
N GLY A 32 -10.60 1.81 -10.43
CA GLY A 32 -9.20 1.73 -10.05
C GLY A 32 -8.66 0.30 -10.02
N PHE A 33 -7.44 0.18 -9.50
CA PHE A 33 -6.79 -1.09 -9.22
C PHE A 33 -6.10 -1.03 -7.86
N TYR A 34 -5.77 -2.18 -7.31
CA TYR A 34 -5.00 -2.33 -6.08
C TYR A 34 -3.65 -2.97 -6.40
N ILE A 35 -2.68 -2.83 -5.52
CA ILE A 35 -1.47 -3.65 -5.48
C ILE A 35 -1.72 -4.71 -4.39
N SER A 36 -1.54 -5.99 -4.71
CA SER A 36 -1.84 -7.06 -3.76
C SER A 36 -0.79 -7.14 -2.66
N THR A 37 -1.19 -7.67 -1.51
CA THR A 37 -0.29 -8.03 -0.41
C THR A 37 0.82 -8.97 -0.84
N GLU A 38 0.53 -9.95 -1.72
CA GLU A 38 1.55 -10.83 -2.33
C GLU A 38 2.62 -10.06 -3.11
N ALA A 39 2.24 -9.00 -3.85
CA ALA A 39 3.21 -8.18 -4.56
C ALA A 39 4.09 -7.39 -3.59
N TYR A 40 3.49 -6.88 -2.50
CA TYR A 40 4.24 -6.23 -1.42
C TYR A 40 5.20 -7.21 -0.73
N GLU A 41 4.75 -8.41 -0.36
CA GLU A 41 5.58 -9.45 0.26
C GLU A 41 6.74 -9.85 -0.64
N ARG A 42 6.54 -9.92 -1.95
CA ARG A 42 7.63 -10.21 -2.89
C ARG A 42 8.66 -9.08 -2.96
N ILE A 43 8.21 -7.83 -3.01
CA ILE A 43 9.10 -6.66 -3.03
C ILE A 43 9.94 -6.59 -1.75
N ILE A 44 9.31 -6.79 -0.58
CA ILE A 44 9.97 -6.69 0.72
C ILE A 44 10.79 -7.94 1.05
N GLY A 45 10.28 -9.13 0.71
CA GLY A 45 10.91 -10.42 1.00
C GLY A 45 12.21 -10.65 0.22
N GLU A 46 12.43 -9.94 -0.88
CA GLU A 46 13.72 -9.94 -1.59
C GLU A 46 14.81 -9.15 -0.83
N SER A 47 14.45 -8.35 0.18
CA SER A 47 15.39 -7.59 1.02
C SER A 47 15.62 -8.25 2.38
N SER A 48 16.73 -9.01 2.50
CA SER A 48 17.15 -9.59 3.77
C SER A 48 17.39 -8.54 4.86
N SER A 49 17.85 -7.35 4.47
CA SER A 49 18.09 -6.22 5.38
C SER A 49 16.82 -5.76 6.09
N ILE A 50 15.65 -5.78 5.44
CA ILE A 50 14.40 -5.41 6.10
C ILE A 50 14.03 -6.43 7.18
N SER A 51 14.19 -7.72 6.89
CA SER A 51 13.86 -8.77 7.86
C SER A 51 14.73 -8.65 9.11
N ASP A 52 16.02 -8.36 8.95
CA ASP A 52 16.94 -8.14 10.07
C ASP A 52 16.57 -6.89 10.89
N LEU A 53 16.22 -5.78 10.24
CA LEU A 53 15.80 -4.55 10.91
C LEU A 53 14.48 -4.73 11.66
N LEU A 54 13.52 -5.46 11.09
CA LEU A 54 12.25 -5.79 11.75
C LEU A 54 12.48 -6.70 12.97
N ASN A 55 13.41 -7.66 12.86
CA ASN A 55 13.81 -8.49 14.00
C ASN A 55 14.42 -7.63 15.11
N GLN A 56 15.33 -6.71 14.78
CA GLN A 56 15.89 -5.76 15.76
C GLN A 56 14.82 -4.92 16.43
N LEU A 57 13.83 -4.44 15.67
CA LEU A 57 12.72 -3.64 16.19
C LEU A 57 11.87 -4.44 17.18
N SER A 58 11.70 -5.75 16.95
CA SER A 58 10.92 -6.63 17.83
C SER A 58 11.50 -6.80 19.24
N TYR A 59 12.79 -6.53 19.43
CA TYR A 59 13.45 -6.61 20.74
C TYR A 59 13.40 -5.30 21.54
N LEU A 60 13.07 -4.17 20.90
CA LEU A 60 12.99 -2.88 21.57
C LEU A 60 11.72 -2.78 22.43
N GLN A 61 11.84 -2.11 23.57
CA GLN A 61 10.71 -1.84 24.46
C GLN A 61 10.12 -0.45 24.17
N LEU A 62 8.88 -0.20 24.59
CA LEU A 62 8.16 1.06 24.32
C LEU A 62 8.87 2.31 24.91
N GLU A 63 9.73 2.09 25.90
CA GLU A 63 10.54 3.10 26.56
C GLU A 63 11.77 3.52 25.72
N ASP A 64 12.21 2.69 24.77
CA ASP A 64 13.35 2.95 23.87
C ASP A 64 12.96 3.87 22.68
N ARG A 65 12.22 4.95 22.94
CA ARG A 65 11.61 5.81 21.90
C ARG A 65 12.62 6.34 20.88
N ASP A 66 13.80 6.76 21.34
CA ASP A 66 14.84 7.30 20.46
C ASP A 66 15.37 6.21 19.50
N LYS A 67 15.66 5.02 20.03
CA LYS A 67 16.12 3.88 19.22
C LYS A 67 15.04 3.38 18.27
N ILE A 68 13.77 3.36 18.69
CA ILE A 68 12.63 3.06 17.82
C ILE A 68 12.57 4.06 16.67
N GLY A 69 12.75 5.35 16.95
CA GLY A 69 12.78 6.41 15.94
C GLY A 69 13.91 6.24 14.93
N GLU A 70 15.13 6.01 15.41
CA GLU A 70 16.32 5.77 14.56
C GLU A 70 16.14 4.52 13.68
N LEU A 71 15.67 3.41 14.27
CA LEU A 71 15.49 2.16 13.55
C LEU A 71 14.33 2.26 12.55
N SER A 72 13.22 2.90 12.92
CA SER A 72 12.10 3.16 12.01
C SER A 72 12.51 4.06 10.83
N GLY A 73 13.33 5.08 11.09
CA GLY A 73 13.91 5.92 10.04
C GLY A 73 14.82 5.14 9.09
N THR A 74 15.60 4.20 9.64
CA THR A 74 16.44 3.31 8.84
C THR A 74 15.60 2.36 7.97
N ILE A 75 14.57 1.72 8.55
CA ILE A 75 13.64 0.86 7.83
C ILE A 75 12.98 1.63 6.69
N ARG A 76 12.53 2.87 6.93
CA ARG A 76 11.90 3.72 5.91
C ARG A 76 12.86 3.97 4.73
N ARG A 77 14.11 4.35 5.00
CA ARG A 77 15.11 4.58 3.94
C ARG A 77 15.35 3.32 3.11
N VAL A 78 15.50 2.17 3.76
CA VAL A 78 15.69 0.90 3.05
C VAL A 78 14.48 0.59 2.16
N ILE A 79 13.24 0.81 2.63
CA ILE A 79 12.04 0.62 1.81
C ILE A 79 12.02 1.57 0.60
N GLU A 80 12.38 2.84 0.80
CA GLU A 80 12.44 3.85 -0.28
C GLU A 80 13.50 3.52 -1.34
N GLU A 81 14.56 2.81 -0.97
CA GLU A 81 15.65 2.39 -1.86
C GLU A 81 15.40 1.04 -2.57
N ILE A 82 14.35 0.31 -2.20
CA ILE A 82 14.05 -0.99 -2.84
C ILE A 82 13.64 -0.78 -4.29
N VAL A 83 14.31 -1.50 -5.17
CA VAL A 83 13.96 -1.59 -6.59
C VAL A 83 12.74 -2.51 -6.74
N ILE A 84 11.66 -1.98 -7.31
CA ILE A 84 10.47 -2.77 -7.63
C ILE A 84 10.81 -3.73 -8.79
N PRO A 85 10.53 -5.05 -8.66
CA PRO A 85 10.76 -6.02 -9.73
C PRO A 85 10.08 -5.61 -11.04
N GLN A 86 10.80 -5.76 -12.15
CA GLN A 86 10.35 -5.28 -13.46
C GLN A 86 8.98 -5.82 -13.86
N ASP A 87 8.69 -7.09 -13.57
CA ASP A 87 7.40 -7.70 -13.92
C ASP A 87 6.21 -7.07 -13.17
N ILE A 88 6.45 -6.57 -11.94
CA ILE A 88 5.46 -5.85 -11.14
C ILE A 88 5.28 -4.44 -11.70
N SER A 89 6.39 -3.74 -11.98
CA SER A 89 6.37 -2.41 -12.60
C SER A 89 5.63 -2.41 -13.95
N ASP A 90 5.89 -3.41 -14.80
CA ASP A 90 5.22 -3.58 -16.09
C ASP A 90 3.72 -3.86 -15.93
N LYS A 91 3.31 -4.61 -14.89
CA LYS A 91 1.89 -4.82 -14.57
C LYS A 91 1.24 -3.50 -14.18
N ILE A 92 1.84 -2.72 -13.28
CA ILE A 92 1.32 -1.42 -12.83
C ILE A 92 1.19 -0.46 -14.03
N THR A 93 2.24 -0.35 -14.84
CA THR A 93 2.28 0.52 -16.03
C THR A 93 1.17 0.17 -17.02
N ARG A 94 0.95 -1.13 -17.30
CA ARG A 94 -0.16 -1.57 -18.15
C ARG A 94 -1.53 -1.15 -17.62
N PHE A 95 -1.73 -1.17 -16.30
CA PHE A 95 -2.97 -0.68 -15.71
C PHE A 95 -3.09 0.85 -15.84
N ILE A 96 -2.04 1.61 -15.57
CA ILE A 96 -2.05 3.07 -15.74
C ILE A 96 -2.39 3.45 -17.19
N ILE A 97 -1.77 2.82 -18.18
CA ILE A 97 -2.06 3.05 -19.60
C ILE A 97 -3.52 2.74 -19.93
N ARG A 98 -4.05 1.61 -19.42
CA ARG A 98 -5.44 1.20 -19.66
C ARG A 98 -6.46 2.16 -19.07
N PHE A 99 -6.19 2.72 -17.89
CA PHE A 99 -7.11 3.62 -17.18
C PHE A 99 -6.97 5.08 -17.64
N GLY A 100 -5.82 5.42 -18.22
CA GLY A 100 -5.50 6.71 -18.82
C GLY A 100 -4.27 7.31 -18.14
N GLU A 101 -3.14 7.29 -18.83
CA GLU A 101 -1.84 7.80 -18.33
C GLU A 101 -1.88 9.29 -17.95
N LYS A 102 -2.73 10.07 -18.62
CA LYS A 102 -2.88 11.52 -18.38
C LYS A 102 -3.90 11.87 -17.28
N LYS A 103 -4.46 10.87 -16.59
CA LYS A 103 -5.40 11.09 -15.48
C LYS A 103 -4.63 11.21 -14.16
N ALA A 104 -5.19 11.98 -13.23
CA ALA A 104 -4.70 11.98 -11.85
C ALA A 104 -5.16 10.70 -11.14
N TYR A 105 -4.29 10.16 -10.29
CA TYR A 105 -4.55 8.96 -9.49
C TYR A 105 -4.39 9.30 -8.01
N ALA A 106 -5.28 8.78 -7.18
CA ALA A 106 -5.13 8.80 -5.72
C ALA A 106 -4.47 7.50 -5.28
N ILE A 107 -3.30 7.58 -4.66
CA ILE A 107 -2.62 6.43 -4.08
C ILE A 107 -3.01 6.37 -2.60
N ARG A 108 -3.60 5.25 -2.19
CA ARG A 108 -4.08 5.06 -0.82
C ARG A 108 -3.62 3.72 -0.31
N SER A 109 -2.93 3.74 0.82
CA SER A 109 -2.64 2.52 1.57
C SER A 109 -3.93 1.91 2.13
N SER A 110 -3.99 0.59 2.08
CA SER A 110 -5.11 -0.21 2.56
C SER A 110 -4.52 -1.40 3.30
N ALA A 111 -4.33 -1.24 4.63
CA ALA A 111 -3.77 -2.30 5.44
C ALA A 111 -4.82 -3.39 5.73
N THR A 112 -4.35 -4.63 5.88
CA THR A 112 -5.18 -5.80 6.20
C THR A 112 -5.70 -5.80 7.65
N ALA A 113 -5.02 -5.09 8.54
CA ALA A 113 -5.32 -5.06 9.97
C ALA A 113 -6.30 -3.95 10.40
N GLU A 114 -6.77 -3.10 9.49
CA GLU A 114 -7.71 -2.00 9.80
C GLU A 114 -9.09 -2.49 10.28
N ASP A 115 -9.43 -3.77 10.04
CA ASP A 115 -10.72 -4.37 10.38
C ASP A 115 -10.65 -5.42 11.50
N LEU A 116 -9.54 -5.50 12.25
CA LEU A 116 -9.54 -6.28 13.50
C LEU A 116 -10.42 -5.54 14.53
N PRO A 117 -11.40 -6.21 15.18
CA PRO A 117 -12.39 -5.56 16.04
C PRO A 117 -11.82 -4.80 17.25
N THR A 118 -10.51 -4.92 17.51
CA THR A 118 -9.79 -4.31 18.63
C THR A 118 -8.83 -3.19 18.24
N VAL A 119 -8.59 -2.90 16.95
CA VAL A 119 -7.61 -1.89 16.54
C VAL A 119 -8.08 -1.06 15.35
N SER A 120 -8.33 0.23 15.57
CA SER A 120 -8.65 1.20 14.52
C SER A 120 -7.47 2.15 14.32
N PHE A 121 -6.86 2.12 13.13
CA PHE A 121 -5.76 2.99 12.73
C PHE A 121 -6.21 4.13 11.80
N ALA A 122 -7.42 4.65 12.04
CA ALA A 122 -7.95 5.78 11.28
C ALA A 122 -7.05 7.02 11.43
N GLY A 123 -6.45 7.49 10.33
CA GLY A 123 -5.64 8.71 10.29
C GLY A 123 -4.12 8.54 10.43
N GLN A 124 -3.61 7.30 10.50
CA GLN A 124 -2.16 7.04 10.67
C GLN A 124 -1.44 6.65 9.37
N GLN A 125 -2.13 6.68 8.22
CA GLN A 125 -1.53 6.33 6.94
C GLN A 125 -1.59 7.49 5.94
N ASP A 126 -0.48 7.66 5.22
CA ASP A 126 -0.32 8.73 4.23
C ASP A 126 -1.31 8.56 3.07
N ILE A 127 -1.98 9.66 2.71
CA ILE A 127 -2.77 9.76 1.48
C ILE A 127 -1.94 10.57 0.50
N GLU A 128 -1.36 9.92 -0.50
CA GLU A 128 -0.58 10.58 -1.52
C GLU A 128 -1.43 10.84 -2.77
N TRP A 129 -1.61 12.12 -3.10
CA TRP A 129 -2.30 12.54 -4.30
C TRP A 129 -1.28 12.70 -5.44
N CYS A 130 -1.23 11.74 -6.36
CA CYS A 130 -0.46 11.91 -7.59
C CYS A 130 -1.24 12.77 -8.58
N LEU A 131 -0.95 14.07 -8.59
CA LEU A 131 -1.36 14.97 -9.67
C LEU A 131 -0.47 14.70 -10.89
N ALA A 132 -1.00 14.01 -11.88
CA ALA A 132 -0.38 13.92 -13.19
C ALA A 132 -0.47 15.30 -13.87
N TYR A 133 0.50 16.19 -13.59
CA TYR A 133 0.68 17.42 -14.36
C TYR A 133 1.37 17.08 -15.67
N GLY A 134 0.56 16.97 -16.72
CA GLY A 134 1.04 17.06 -18.09
C GLY A 134 1.06 18.53 -18.52
N SER A 135 2.20 19.20 -18.38
CA SER A 135 2.82 20.16 -19.32
C SER A 135 3.88 21.01 -18.61
N CYS A 136 4.90 21.39 -19.38
CA CYS A 136 6.02 22.28 -19.09
C CYS A 136 5.71 23.50 -18.21
#